data_AF-X1RXQ5-F1
#
_entry.id   AF-X1RXQ5-F1
#
_cell.length_a   1.000
_cell.length_b   1.000
_cell.length_c   1.000
_cell.angle_alpha   90.00
_cell.angle_beta   90.00
_cell.angle_gamma   90.00
#
_symmetry.space_group_name_H-M   'P 1'
#
loop_
_entity.id
_entity.type
_entity.pdbx_description
1 polymer ?
#
loop_
_entity_poly.entity_id
_entity_poly.type
_entity_poly.pdbx_seq_one_letter_code
_entity_poly.pdbx_strand_id
1 'polypeptide(L)' 'YQDQVKEILGVPEDVRVVSLMPLGYPKKLGTKTGRKPLSEIICYNKYTS' A
#
# COMPACT_ATOMS: atom_id res chain seq x y z
N TYR A 1 4.04 15.77 -1.10
CA TYR A 1 4.87 14.80 -0.36
C TYR A 1 5.81 14.01 -1.26
N GLN A 2 5.39 13.59 -2.47
CA GLN A 2 6.25 12.80 -3.35
C GLN A 2 7.55 13.55 -3.71
N ASP A 3 7.47 14.85 -4.01
CA ASP A 3 8.63 15.65 -4.44
C ASP A 3 9.71 15.75 -3.36
N GLN A 4 9.31 15.91 -2.09
CA GLN A 4 10.24 15.91 -0.95
C GLN A 4 10.93 14.55 -0.77
N VAL A 5 10.20 13.44 -0.98
CA VAL A 5 10.79 12.09 -0.91
C VAL A 5 11.80 11.90 -2.05
N LYS A 6 11.49 12.41 -3.25
CA LYS A 6 12.40 12.37 -4.39
C LYS A 6 13.68 13.16 -4.13
N GLU A 7 13.55 14.37 -3.59
CA GLU A 7 14.69 15.21 -3.19
C GLU A 7 15.59 14.49 -2.19
N ILE A 8 15.01 13.95 -1.10
CA ILE A 8 15.76 13.27 -0.03
C ILE A 8 16.47 12.01 -0.54
N LEU A 9 15.81 11.24 -1.41
CA LEU A 9 16.33 9.95 -1.90
C LEU A 9 17.09 10.07 -3.23
N GLY A 10 17.18 11.26 -3.83
CA GLY A 10 17.80 11.48 -5.14
C GLY A 10 17.06 10.77 -6.29
N VAL A 11 15.74 10.64 -6.21
CA VAL A 11 14.93 10.00 -7.26
C VAL A 11 14.69 11.00 -8.40
N PRO A 12 14.95 10.62 -9.67
CA PRO A 12 14.69 11.49 -10.82
C PRO A 12 13.23 11.96 -10.94
N GLU A 13 13.03 13.12 -11.57
CA GLU A 13 11.72 13.75 -11.71
C GLU A 13 10.71 12.93 -12.53
N ASP A 14 11.19 12.18 -13.51
CA ASP A 14 10.38 11.32 -14.38
C ASP A 14 9.98 9.98 -13.72
N VAL A 15 10.60 9.63 -12.59
CA VAL A 15 10.32 8.39 -11.86
C VAL A 15 9.29 8.62 -10.76
N ARG A 16 8.31 7.72 -10.62
CA ARG A 16 7.25 7.82 -9.62
C ARG A 16 7.53 6.94 -8.39
N VAL A 17 7.41 7.52 -7.20
CA VAL A 17 7.45 6.77 -5.93
C VAL A 17 6.08 6.15 -5.66
N VAL A 18 5.98 4.83 -5.75
CA VAL A 18 4.68 4.12 -5.63
C VAL A 18 4.30 3.85 -4.18
N SER A 19 5.26 3.47 -3.36
CA SER A 19 5.04 3.14 -1.95
C SER A 19 6.34 3.22 -1.17
N LEU A 20 6.24 3.53 0.12
CA LEU A 20 7.31 3.40 1.10
C LEU A 20 6.87 2.38 2.14
N MET A 21 7.65 1.32 2.34
CA MET A 21 7.33 0.27 3.27
C MET A 21 8.30 0.30 4.47
N PRO A 22 7.84 0.63 5.69
CA PRO A 22 8.67 0.53 6.87
C PRO A 22 8.94 -0.96 7.18
N LEU A 23 10.20 -1.28 7.49
CA LEU A 23 10.64 -2.62 7.85
C LEU A 23 11.35 -2.59 9.20
N GLY A 24 11.02 -3.56 10.06
CA GLY A 24 11.62 -3.69 11.38
C GLY A 24 10.76 -4.50 12.35
N TYR A 25 11.26 -4.63 13.58
CA TYR A 25 10.54 -5.32 14.65
C TYR A 25 9.54 -4.38 15.33
N PRO A 26 8.25 -4.77 15.44
CA PRO A 26 7.25 -3.89 16.02
C PRO A 26 7.42 -3.78 17.53
N LYS A 27 7.42 -2.55 18.06
CA LYS A 27 7.35 -2.30 19.51
C LYS A 27 6.01 -2.73 20.12
N LYS A 28 4.93 -2.65 19.34
CA LYS A 28 3.56 -3.07 19.70
C LYS A 28 2.89 -3.65 18.46
N LEU A 29 2.09 -4.70 18.65
CA LEU A 29 1.24 -5.22 17.57
C LEU A 29 0.04 -4.28 17.39
N GLY A 30 -0.22 -3.92 16.13
CA GLY A 30 -1.41 -3.13 15.76
C GLY A 30 -2.69 -3.95 15.92
N THR A 31 -3.84 -3.26 15.88
CA THR A 31 -5.14 -3.93 15.83
C THR A 31 -5.33 -4.60 14.47
N LYS A 32 -5.94 -5.78 14.47
CA LYS A 32 -6.34 -6.43 13.21
C LYS A 32 -7.49 -5.64 12.60
N THR A 33 -7.28 -5.10 11.41
CA THR A 33 -8.39 -4.57 10.61
C THR A 33 -9.19 -5.71 10.03
N GLY A 34 -10.51 -5.56 9.97
CA GLY A 34 -11.37 -6.52 9.28
C GLY A 34 -11.01 -6.62 7.79
N ARG A 35 -11.43 -7.71 7.16
CA ARG A 35 -11.49 -7.83 5.71
C ARG A 35 -12.96 -7.92 5.31
N LYS A 36 -13.27 -7.49 4.09
CA LYS A 36 -14.59 -7.74 3.51
C LYS A 36 -14.86 -9.25 3.47
N PRO A 37 -16.12 -9.69 3.61
CA PRO A 37 -16.52 -11.07 3.34
C PRO A 37 -16.00 -11.53 1.97
N LEU A 38 -15.62 -12.80 1.88
CA LEU A 38 -15.06 -13.36 0.64
C LEU A 38 -16.04 -13.26 -0.53
N SER A 39 -17.34 -13.37 -0.25
CA SER A 39 -18.44 -13.21 -1.21
C SER A 39 -18.49 -11.82 -1.85
N GLU A 40 -17.95 -10.79 -1.19
CA GLU A 40 -17.85 -9.43 -1.74
C GLU A 40 -16.55 -9.20 -2.53
N ILE A 41 -15.58 -10.12 -2.44
CA ILE A 41 -14.27 -10.00 -3.09
C ILE A 41 -14.20 -10.87 -4.35
N ILE A 42 -14.83 -12.05 -4.32
CA ILE A 42 -14.74 -13.03 -5.41
C ILE A 42 -15.81 -12.78 -6.47
N CYS A 43 -15.37 -12.73 -7.72
CA CYS A 43 -16.21 -12.72 -8.90
C CYS A 43 -15.80 -13.85 -9.85
N TYR A 44 -16.73 -14.69 -10.30
CA TYR A 44 -16.45 -15.77 -11.25
C TYR A 44 -16.86 -15.35 -12.66
N ASN A 45 -15.94 -15.50 -13.62
CA ASN A 45 -16.12 -15.22 -15.06
C ASN A 45 -16.36 -13.76 -15.43
N LYS A 46 -17.13 -13.02 -14.65
CA LYS A 46 -17.50 -11.61 -14.88
C LYS A 46 -17.48 -10.86 -13.57
N TYR A 47 -17.24 -9.56 -13.66
CA TYR A 47 -17.31 -8.66 -12.51
C TYR A 47 -18.73 -8.65 -11.93
N THR A 48 -18.82 -8.84 -10.61
CA THR A 48 -20.06 -8.77 -9.84
C THR A 48 -19.85 -7.66 -8.81
N SER A 49 -20.56 -6.55 -9.01
CA SER A 49 -20.52 -5.39 -8.11
C SER A 49 -21.53 -5.50 -6.98
#